data_AF-A0A1K1M9D2-F1
#
_entry.id   AF-A0A1K1M9D2-F1
#
_cell.length_a   1.000
_cell.length_b   1.000
_cell.length_c   1.000
_cell.angle_alpha   90.00
_cell.angle_beta   90.00
_cell.angle_gamma   90.00
#
_symmetry.space_group_name_H-M   'P 1'
#
loop_
_entity.id
_entity.type
_entity.pdbx_description
1 polymer ?
#
loop_
_entity_poly.entity_id
_entity_poly.type
_entity_poly.pdbx_seq_one_letter_code
_entity_poly.pdbx_strand_id
1 'polypeptide(L)'
;MQNKWKQAAAELQRLADSYSAEKILPPSEIHQEILIRALKLLGEVSPQAEALIRPNLRIMLPYTIIADVKGDRENGAGRHYYCGCATNGKPQKTVRGYYKNGKDLFAKSARTMFEEDYTMALTMHCGGFVKHGAVYLARAVHMLADMCCLPHAAKMTYFSSKRSIHMSYENLARAMYPEFIPEQHIKYEQLRRFAKRSSFTAALNKNTAAICGEIPEIFTAPEAEIKHRLYDTEAAVAALLYRFYRDTSVDAIHGHYVADGMTCRPFADFPTLEIRLTEHGITFEFEGVPVNTRFGSAFRAAHRFEGRFTLAPVGNTNGLVLSRRKNGLVPFDPRDMEQMFTIL
;
A
#
# COMPACT_ATOMS: atom_id res chain seq x y z
N MET A 1 -22.56 -33.02 -5.82
CA MET A 1 -21.19 -32.54 -5.51
C MET A 1 -21.31 -31.21 -4.77
N GLN A 2 -21.02 -31.17 -3.46
CA GLN A 2 -21.01 -29.90 -2.72
C GLN A 2 -19.87 -29.01 -3.22
N ASN A 3 -20.12 -27.71 -3.32
CA ASN A 3 -19.15 -26.74 -3.78
C ASN A 3 -18.07 -26.53 -2.70
N LYS A 4 -16.84 -27.01 -2.95
CA LYS A 4 -15.69 -26.91 -2.01
C LYS A 4 -15.46 -25.51 -1.43
N TRP A 5 -15.78 -24.46 -2.19
CA TRP A 5 -15.65 -23.08 -1.71
C TRP A 5 -16.72 -22.70 -0.68
N LYS A 6 -17.92 -23.26 -0.77
CA LYS A 6 -18.94 -23.07 0.28
C LYS A 6 -18.54 -23.78 1.57
N GLN A 7 -17.96 -24.97 1.46
CA GLN A 7 -17.44 -25.71 2.61
C GLN A 7 -16.29 -24.97 3.28
N ALA A 8 -15.30 -24.47 2.52
CA ALA A 8 -14.22 -23.66 3.07
C ALA A 8 -14.71 -22.38 3.75
N ALA A 9 -15.67 -21.66 3.15
CA ALA A 9 -16.26 -20.47 3.77
C ALA A 9 -16.98 -20.78 5.10
N ALA A 10 -17.69 -21.92 5.17
CA ALA A 10 -18.35 -22.37 6.38
C ALA A 10 -17.34 -22.78 7.45
N GLU A 11 -16.26 -23.47 7.08
CA GLU A 11 -15.21 -23.87 8.00
C GLU A 11 -14.44 -22.68 8.57
N LEU A 12 -14.06 -21.71 7.73
CA LEU A 12 -13.48 -20.44 8.15
C LEU A 12 -14.36 -19.72 9.18
N GLN A 13 -15.67 -19.66 8.93
CA GLN A 13 -16.61 -19.03 9.85
C GLN A 13 -16.75 -19.82 11.17
N ARG A 14 -16.85 -21.15 11.10
CA ARG A 14 -16.92 -22.02 12.28
C ARG A 14 -15.70 -21.81 13.19
N LEU A 15 -14.51 -21.74 12.60
CA LEU A 15 -13.27 -21.46 13.32
C LEU A 15 -13.28 -20.06 13.93
N ALA A 16 -13.75 -19.06 13.18
CA ALA A 16 -13.85 -17.69 13.68
C ALA A 16 -14.77 -17.59 14.91
N ASP A 17 -15.90 -18.29 14.88
CA ASP A 17 -16.85 -18.36 16.00
C ASP A 17 -16.21 -19.04 17.22
N SER A 18 -15.44 -20.12 17.01
CA SER A 18 -14.70 -20.83 18.07
C SER A 18 -13.69 -19.93 18.77
N TYR A 19 -12.82 -19.26 18.00
CA TYR A 19 -11.83 -18.33 18.55
C TYR A 19 -12.48 -17.13 19.23
N SER A 20 -13.58 -16.62 18.67
CA SER A 20 -14.30 -15.48 19.26
C SER A 20 -14.95 -15.84 20.60
N ALA A 21 -15.36 -17.09 20.80
CA ALA A 21 -15.91 -17.57 22.06
C ALA A 21 -14.84 -17.70 23.17
N GLU A 22 -13.58 -17.93 22.79
CA GLU A 22 -12.44 -18.05 23.71
C GLU A 22 -11.72 -16.72 23.95
N LYS A 23 -11.99 -15.70 23.12
CA LYS A 23 -11.29 -14.41 23.14
C LYS A 23 -11.59 -13.62 24.41
N ILE A 24 -10.55 -13.15 25.10
CA ILE A 24 -10.66 -12.36 26.33
C ILE A 24 -10.27 -10.90 26.07
N LEU A 25 -9.35 -10.64 25.12
CA LEU A 25 -8.93 -9.29 24.78
C LEU A 25 -10.02 -8.55 24.00
N PRO A 26 -10.13 -7.21 24.19
CA PRO A 26 -11.06 -6.42 23.40
C PRO A 26 -10.75 -6.54 21.90
N PRO A 27 -11.75 -6.34 21.02
CA PRO A 27 -11.52 -6.28 19.59
C PRO A 27 -10.45 -5.25 19.24
N SER A 28 -9.50 -5.65 18.39
CA SER A 28 -8.42 -4.81 17.89
C SER A 28 -8.49 -4.67 16.38
N GLU A 29 -7.99 -3.56 15.85
CA GLU A 29 -7.83 -3.36 14.42
C GLU A 29 -6.56 -4.06 13.91
N ILE A 30 -6.73 -5.03 13.00
CA ILE A 30 -5.62 -5.88 12.52
C ILE A 30 -4.48 -5.02 11.94
N HIS A 31 -4.78 -4.03 11.10
CA HIS A 31 -3.76 -3.17 10.49
C HIS A 31 -2.98 -2.34 11.52
N GLN A 32 -3.62 -1.92 12.62
CA GLN A 32 -2.94 -1.21 13.72
C GLN A 32 -1.98 -2.14 14.45
N GLU A 33 -2.44 -3.34 14.78
CA GLU A 33 -1.64 -4.33 15.49
C GLU A 33 -0.47 -4.84 14.65
N ILE A 34 -0.67 -5.03 13.33
CA ILE A 34 0.43 -5.29 12.38
C ILE A 34 1.50 -4.20 12.46
N LEU A 35 1.13 -2.92 12.49
CA LEU A 35 2.10 -1.82 12.60
C LEU A 35 2.85 -1.86 13.94
N ILE A 36 2.15 -2.13 15.05
CA ILE A 36 2.74 -2.22 16.39
C ILE A 36 3.77 -3.35 16.44
N ARG A 37 3.40 -4.55 16.01
CA ARG A 37 4.30 -5.71 16.01
C ARG A 37 5.44 -5.55 15.02
N ALA A 38 5.20 -5.02 13.84
CA ALA A 38 6.25 -4.74 12.86
C ALA A 38 7.28 -3.72 13.36
N LEU A 39 6.86 -2.71 14.12
CA LEU A 39 7.77 -1.75 14.74
C LEU A 39 8.62 -2.40 15.84
N LYS A 40 8.04 -3.33 16.62
CA LYS A 40 8.79 -4.14 17.60
C LYS A 40 9.85 -5.00 16.89
N LEU A 41 9.46 -5.73 15.85
CA LEU A 41 10.36 -6.52 15.01
C LEU A 41 11.50 -5.68 14.41
N LEU A 42 11.19 -4.47 13.96
CA LEU A 42 12.20 -3.54 13.47
C LEU A 42 13.17 -3.15 14.58
N GLY A 43 12.69 -2.89 15.80
CA GLY A 43 13.51 -2.51 16.95
C GLY A 43 14.49 -3.60 17.37
N GLU A 44 14.08 -4.86 17.30
CA GLU A 44 14.96 -6.00 17.60
C GLU A 44 16.18 -6.10 16.66
N VAL A 45 16.01 -5.70 15.39
CA VAL A 45 17.04 -5.88 14.35
C VAL A 45 17.75 -4.57 13.97
N SER A 46 17.06 -3.44 14.07
CA SER A 46 17.55 -2.12 13.67
C SER A 46 16.98 -1.02 14.58
N PRO A 47 17.46 -0.90 15.84
CA PRO A 47 16.97 0.08 16.82
C PRO A 47 16.99 1.53 16.32
N GLN A 48 17.92 1.90 15.44
CA GLN A 48 18.00 3.26 14.90
C GLN A 48 16.82 3.58 13.97
N ALA A 49 16.36 2.61 13.19
CA ALA A 49 15.21 2.76 12.30
C ALA A 49 13.91 2.85 13.12
N GLU A 50 13.80 2.02 14.17
CA GLU A 50 12.71 2.11 15.13
C GLU A 50 12.68 3.49 15.82
N ALA A 51 13.82 4.00 16.28
CA ALA A 51 13.91 5.30 16.95
C ALA A 51 13.42 6.47 16.07
N LEU A 52 13.60 6.38 14.75
CA LEU A 52 13.06 7.38 13.81
C LEU A 52 11.53 7.34 13.73
N ILE A 53 10.93 6.15 13.83
CA ILE A 53 9.50 5.92 13.52
C ILE A 53 8.63 5.96 14.77
N ARG A 54 9.10 5.36 15.87
CA ARG A 54 8.38 5.21 17.14
C ARG A 54 7.74 6.50 17.67
N PRO A 55 8.39 7.68 17.61
CA PRO A 55 7.77 8.94 18.07
C PRO A 55 6.46 9.28 17.34
N ASN A 56 6.27 8.76 16.12
CA ASN A 56 5.10 9.04 15.29
C ASN A 56 4.04 7.93 15.35
N LEU A 57 4.27 6.83 16.08
CA LEU A 57 3.37 5.67 16.09
C LEU A 57 1.92 6.04 16.40
N ARG A 58 1.69 6.89 17.42
CA ARG A 58 0.35 7.34 17.80
C ARG A 58 -0.37 8.09 16.68
N ILE A 59 0.37 8.84 15.86
CA ILE A 59 -0.17 9.53 14.68
C ILE A 59 -0.50 8.53 13.59
N MET A 60 0.31 7.47 13.43
CA MET A 60 0.13 6.49 12.36
C MET A 60 -1.09 5.59 12.56
N LEU A 61 -1.36 5.12 13.78
CA LEU A 61 -2.39 4.09 14.04
C LEU A 61 -3.79 4.41 13.47
N PRO A 62 -4.35 5.63 13.61
CA PRO A 62 -5.66 5.90 13.00
C PRO A 62 -5.65 5.87 11.47
N TYR A 63 -4.49 6.13 10.84
CA TYR A 63 -4.37 6.19 9.39
C TYR A 63 -4.04 4.84 8.74
N THR A 64 -3.79 3.79 9.54
CA THR A 64 -3.74 2.42 9.02
C THR A 64 -5.13 1.82 8.79
N ILE A 65 -6.21 2.49 9.21
CA ILE A 65 -7.60 2.02 9.05
C ILE A 65 -8.48 2.97 8.24
N ILE A 66 -8.10 4.25 8.13
CA ILE A 66 -8.92 5.25 7.44
C ILE A 66 -9.14 4.94 5.94
N ALA A 67 -8.24 4.15 5.32
CA ALA A 67 -8.37 3.73 3.94
C ALA A 67 -9.64 2.90 3.68
N ASP A 68 -10.14 2.19 4.70
CA ASP A 68 -11.38 1.42 4.64
C ASP A 68 -12.64 2.27 4.90
N VAL A 69 -12.48 3.51 5.37
CA VAL A 69 -13.61 4.37 5.73
C VAL A 69 -14.29 4.90 4.48
N LYS A 70 -15.63 4.78 4.44
CA LYS A 70 -16.44 5.28 3.34
C LYS A 70 -16.17 6.76 3.08
N GLY A 71 -15.86 7.10 1.83
CA GLY A 71 -15.58 8.47 1.39
C GLY A 71 -14.11 8.85 1.39
N ASP A 72 -13.22 8.01 1.96
CA ASP A 72 -11.78 8.18 1.82
C ASP A 72 -11.33 7.96 0.36
N ARG A 73 -10.21 8.59 -0.04
CA ARG A 73 -9.67 8.54 -1.41
C ARG A 73 -9.14 7.17 -1.84
N GLU A 74 -8.87 6.28 -0.90
CA GLU A 74 -8.44 4.91 -1.14
C GLU A 74 -9.63 3.94 -1.10
N ASN A 75 -10.69 4.31 -0.40
CA ASN A 75 -11.92 3.53 -0.36
C ASN A 75 -12.62 3.52 -1.73
N GLY A 76 -12.75 2.35 -2.32
CA GLY A 76 -13.44 2.19 -3.60
C GLY A 76 -13.33 0.79 -4.19
N ALA A 77 -14.32 0.43 -5.02
CA ALA A 77 -14.38 -0.90 -5.62
C ALA A 77 -13.08 -1.25 -6.37
N GLY A 78 -12.43 -2.32 -5.94
CA GLY A 78 -11.21 -2.86 -6.53
C GLY A 78 -9.92 -2.14 -6.14
N ARG A 79 -9.97 -1.06 -5.34
CA ARG A 79 -8.79 -0.26 -4.99
C ARG A 79 -7.84 -0.96 -4.03
N HIS A 80 -8.33 -1.77 -3.11
CA HIS A 80 -7.52 -2.49 -2.11
C HIS A 80 -6.91 -3.80 -2.63
N TYR A 81 -7.00 -4.03 -3.94
CA TYR A 81 -6.63 -5.31 -4.55
C TYR A 81 -5.44 -5.12 -5.48
N TYR A 82 -4.49 -6.05 -5.41
CA TYR A 82 -3.40 -6.20 -6.37
C TYR A 82 -3.32 -7.65 -6.83
N CYS A 83 -3.97 -7.94 -7.96
CA CYS A 83 -4.39 -9.30 -8.25
C CYS A 83 -3.38 -10.08 -9.10
N GLY A 84 -2.57 -10.94 -8.47
CA GLY A 84 -1.63 -11.83 -9.17
C GLY A 84 -2.30 -13.00 -9.88
N CYS A 85 -3.55 -13.31 -9.52
CA CYS A 85 -4.34 -14.38 -10.12
C CYS A 85 -5.83 -14.02 -10.14
N ALA A 86 -6.60 -14.74 -10.95
CA ALA A 86 -8.06 -14.68 -10.94
C ALA A 86 -8.65 -15.47 -9.76
N THR A 87 -9.97 -15.33 -9.53
CA THR A 87 -10.71 -16.01 -8.45
C THR A 87 -10.67 -17.54 -8.47
N ASN A 88 -10.23 -18.13 -9.58
CA ASN A 88 -10.03 -19.57 -9.75
C ASN A 88 -8.55 -20.00 -9.63
N GLY A 89 -7.66 -19.09 -9.24
CA GLY A 89 -6.22 -19.32 -9.11
C GLY A 89 -5.43 -19.21 -10.41
N LYS A 90 -6.07 -18.92 -11.56
CA LYS A 90 -5.34 -18.75 -12.82
C LYS A 90 -4.42 -17.52 -12.73
N PRO A 91 -3.09 -17.67 -12.95
CA PRO A 91 -2.17 -16.54 -12.87
C PRO A 91 -2.51 -15.43 -13.87
N GLN A 92 -2.35 -14.18 -13.44
CA GLN A 92 -2.43 -13.01 -14.30
C GLN A 92 -1.04 -12.61 -14.80
N LYS A 93 -0.99 -11.94 -15.96
CA LYS A 93 0.25 -11.37 -16.47
C LYS A 93 0.34 -9.91 -16.07
N THR A 94 1.52 -9.48 -15.64
CA THR A 94 1.80 -8.07 -15.43
C THR A 94 1.94 -7.34 -16.76
N VAL A 95 1.53 -6.08 -16.81
CA VAL A 95 1.86 -5.15 -17.89
C VAL A 95 2.76 -4.06 -17.32
N ARG A 96 3.97 -3.91 -17.88
CA ARG A 96 4.98 -2.95 -17.39
C ARG A 96 5.23 -3.08 -15.87
N GLY A 97 5.15 -4.32 -15.37
CA GLY A 97 5.35 -4.62 -13.94
C GLY A 97 4.12 -4.44 -13.05
N TYR A 98 2.94 -4.14 -13.58
CA TYR A 98 1.71 -4.00 -12.79
C TYR A 98 0.68 -5.07 -13.11
N TYR A 99 0.07 -5.65 -12.07
CA TYR A 99 -1.22 -6.35 -12.20
C TYR A 99 -2.39 -5.36 -12.26
N LYS A 100 -3.53 -5.86 -12.72
CA LYS A 100 -4.79 -5.11 -12.67
C LYS A 100 -5.36 -5.10 -11.26
N ASN A 101 -6.21 -4.12 -10.98
CA ASN A 101 -6.93 -4.02 -9.72
C ASN A 101 -8.09 -5.04 -9.64
N GLY A 102 -8.87 -5.01 -8.55
CA GLY A 102 -9.96 -5.97 -8.33
C GLY A 102 -11.10 -5.91 -9.37
N LYS A 103 -11.15 -4.88 -10.21
CA LYS A 103 -12.11 -4.71 -11.32
C LYS A 103 -11.51 -5.03 -12.70
N ASP A 104 -10.32 -5.64 -12.76
CA ASP A 104 -9.57 -5.90 -14.00
C ASP A 104 -9.16 -4.64 -14.79
N LEU A 105 -8.98 -3.52 -14.09
CA LEU A 105 -8.58 -2.26 -14.70
C LEU A 105 -7.15 -1.87 -14.29
N PHE A 106 -6.44 -1.23 -15.21
CA PHE A 106 -5.33 -0.35 -14.85
C PHE A 106 -5.96 0.97 -14.40
N ALA A 107 -5.94 1.18 -13.09
CA ALA A 107 -6.46 2.31 -12.34
C ALA A 107 -5.87 2.21 -10.91
N LYS A 108 -6.40 2.98 -9.95
CA LYS A 108 -6.04 2.78 -8.53
C LYS A 108 -6.23 1.32 -8.10
N SER A 109 -5.19 0.80 -7.47
CA SER A 109 -4.98 -0.52 -6.88
C SER A 109 -4.14 -0.37 -5.60
N ALA A 110 -4.06 -1.42 -4.78
CA ALA A 110 -3.31 -1.35 -3.53
C ALA A 110 -1.86 -0.98 -3.80
N ARG A 111 -1.27 -1.55 -4.86
CA ARG A 111 0.08 -1.22 -5.33
C ARG A 111 0.25 0.27 -5.68
N THR A 112 -0.64 0.81 -6.49
CA THR A 112 -0.47 2.19 -6.97
C THR A 112 -0.70 3.23 -5.88
N MET A 113 -1.55 2.91 -4.90
CA MET A 113 -1.83 3.76 -3.75
C MET A 113 -0.69 3.65 -2.72
N PHE A 114 -0.20 2.44 -2.46
CA PHE A 114 1.03 2.20 -1.71
C PHE A 114 2.21 3.04 -2.22
N GLU A 115 2.46 3.07 -3.53
CA GLU A 115 3.55 3.87 -4.12
C GLU A 115 3.33 5.37 -3.96
N GLU A 116 2.09 5.85 -4.11
CA GLU A 116 1.72 7.26 -3.89
C GLU A 116 1.98 7.64 -2.43
N ASP A 117 1.50 6.82 -1.50
CA ASP A 117 1.62 7.06 -0.06
C ASP A 117 3.06 6.96 0.41
N TYR A 118 3.82 5.95 -0.04
CA TYR A 118 5.23 5.82 0.32
C TYR A 118 6.06 7.01 -0.20
N THR A 119 5.82 7.42 -1.46
CA THR A 119 6.52 8.58 -2.05
C THR A 119 6.18 9.86 -1.30
N MET A 120 4.90 10.07 -0.97
CA MET A 120 4.46 11.23 -0.20
C MET A 120 4.93 11.19 1.25
N ALA A 121 5.09 10.01 1.85
CA ALA A 121 5.65 9.86 3.18
C ALA A 121 7.09 10.40 3.21
N LEU A 122 7.93 9.99 2.25
CA LEU A 122 9.31 10.47 2.14
C LEU A 122 9.37 11.96 1.83
N THR A 123 8.60 12.40 0.83
CA THR A 123 8.48 13.81 0.43
C THR A 123 8.16 14.70 1.62
N MET A 124 7.10 14.37 2.37
CA MET A 124 6.67 15.17 3.52
C MET A 124 7.64 15.09 4.69
N HIS A 125 8.18 13.89 4.99
CA HIS A 125 9.14 13.73 6.08
C HIS A 125 10.42 14.54 5.83
N CYS A 126 11.01 14.39 4.64
CA CYS A 126 12.26 15.06 4.29
C CYS A 126 12.08 16.57 4.05
N GLY A 127 10.86 17.02 3.69
CA GLY A 127 10.47 18.43 3.64
C GLY A 127 10.15 19.06 5.00
N GLY A 128 10.37 18.35 6.12
CA GLY A 128 10.12 18.87 7.47
C GLY A 128 8.68 18.72 7.98
N PHE A 129 7.75 18.25 7.15
CA PHE A 129 6.36 17.95 7.53
C PHE A 129 6.23 16.53 8.13
N VAL A 130 7.04 16.23 9.16
CA VAL A 130 7.21 14.87 9.73
C VAL A 130 5.87 14.19 10.07
N LYS A 131 4.93 14.92 10.69
CA LYS A 131 3.61 14.38 11.06
C LYS A 131 2.79 13.97 9.83
N HIS A 132 2.82 14.78 8.76
CA HIS A 132 2.16 14.46 7.50
C HIS A 132 2.84 13.27 6.81
N GLY A 133 4.18 13.20 6.87
CA GLY A 133 4.93 12.03 6.41
C GLY A 133 4.51 10.73 7.12
N ALA A 134 4.32 10.78 8.44
CA ALA A 134 3.85 9.64 9.22
C ALA A 134 2.43 9.19 8.81
N VAL A 135 1.52 10.14 8.55
CA VAL A 135 0.18 9.85 8.03
C VAL A 135 0.25 9.07 6.71
N TYR A 136 1.05 9.54 5.75
CA TYR A 136 1.22 8.83 4.48
C TYR A 136 1.89 7.46 4.66
N LEU A 137 2.89 7.35 5.54
CA LEU A 137 3.53 6.06 5.81
C LEU A 137 2.54 5.03 6.36
N ALA A 138 1.64 5.43 7.24
CA ALA A 138 0.59 4.57 7.78
C ALA A 138 -0.37 4.04 6.70
N ARG A 139 -0.70 4.88 5.72
CA ARG A 139 -1.54 4.48 4.57
C ARG A 139 -0.81 3.51 3.64
N ALA A 140 0.50 3.73 3.44
CA ALA A 140 1.34 2.76 2.73
C ALA A 140 1.40 1.41 3.47
N VAL A 141 1.48 1.42 4.81
CA VAL A 141 1.42 0.20 5.62
C VAL A 141 0.11 -0.54 5.42
N HIS A 142 -1.02 0.16 5.43
CA HIS A 142 -2.33 -0.44 5.15
C HIS A 142 -2.34 -1.13 3.78
N MET A 143 -1.93 -0.42 2.73
CA MET A 143 -1.95 -0.98 1.37
C MET A 143 -0.99 -2.16 1.21
N LEU A 144 0.15 -2.15 1.90
CA LEU A 144 1.06 -3.30 1.91
C LEU A 144 0.44 -4.51 2.61
N ALA A 145 -0.23 -4.29 3.74
CA ALA A 145 -0.91 -5.38 4.47
C ALA A 145 -2.00 -6.02 3.61
N ASP A 146 -2.81 -5.22 2.92
CA ASP A 146 -3.81 -5.73 1.98
C ASP A 146 -3.14 -6.54 0.85
N MET A 147 -2.03 -6.06 0.27
CA MET A 147 -1.29 -6.82 -0.75
C MET A 147 -0.68 -8.14 -0.24
N CYS A 148 -0.50 -8.29 1.08
CA CYS A 148 -0.02 -9.53 1.70
C CYS A 148 -1.15 -10.48 2.08
N CYS A 149 -2.41 -10.06 1.92
CA CYS A 149 -3.59 -10.83 2.28
C CYS A 149 -4.12 -11.63 1.07
N LEU A 150 -4.37 -12.93 1.27
CA LEU A 150 -4.73 -13.85 0.19
C LEU A 150 -5.96 -13.41 -0.63
N PRO A 151 -7.11 -13.02 -0.02
CA PRO A 151 -8.26 -12.54 -0.79
C PRO A 151 -7.94 -11.36 -1.72
N HIS A 152 -7.08 -10.44 -1.30
CA HIS A 152 -6.72 -9.23 -2.05
C HIS A 152 -5.74 -9.53 -3.19
N ALA A 153 -4.80 -10.46 -2.98
CA ALA A 153 -3.88 -10.97 -4.00
C ALA A 153 -4.55 -11.89 -5.03
N ALA A 154 -5.57 -12.65 -4.61
CA ALA A 154 -6.26 -13.66 -5.42
C ALA A 154 -7.60 -13.20 -6.01
N LYS A 155 -7.85 -11.88 -6.03
CA LYS A 155 -9.06 -11.27 -6.60
C LYS A 155 -10.36 -11.82 -6.01
N MET A 156 -10.35 -12.31 -4.77
CA MET A 156 -11.55 -12.77 -4.09
C MET A 156 -12.29 -11.55 -3.56
N THR A 157 -12.81 -10.68 -4.42
CA THR A 157 -13.36 -9.38 -4.00
C THR A 157 -14.71 -9.51 -3.30
N TYR A 158 -15.09 -8.49 -2.52
CA TYR A 158 -16.43 -8.32 -1.93
C TYR A 158 -17.59 -8.32 -2.96
N PHE A 159 -17.29 -8.08 -4.23
CA PHE A 159 -18.26 -8.07 -5.33
C PHE A 159 -18.04 -9.22 -6.33
N SER A 160 -17.23 -10.22 -5.97
CA SER A 160 -16.99 -11.42 -6.77
C SER A 160 -17.83 -12.60 -6.28
N SER A 161 -17.83 -13.69 -7.04
CA SER A 161 -18.38 -14.99 -6.61
C SER A 161 -17.63 -15.63 -5.42
N LYS A 162 -16.53 -15.02 -4.96
CA LYS A 162 -15.73 -15.44 -3.79
C LYS A 162 -15.91 -14.54 -2.57
N ARG A 163 -16.91 -13.65 -2.58
CA ARG A 163 -17.23 -12.76 -1.45
C ARG A 163 -17.29 -13.50 -0.11
N SER A 164 -17.93 -14.68 -0.06
CA SER A 164 -18.07 -15.43 1.20
C SER A 164 -16.73 -15.90 1.77
N ILE A 165 -15.79 -16.29 0.91
CA ILE A 165 -14.43 -16.66 1.35
C ILE A 165 -13.73 -15.44 1.91
N HIS A 166 -13.79 -14.31 1.20
CA HIS A 166 -13.18 -13.06 1.65
C HIS A 166 -13.64 -12.67 3.05
N MET A 167 -14.96 -12.63 3.26
CA MET A 167 -15.56 -12.25 4.54
C MET A 167 -15.15 -13.22 5.66
N SER A 168 -15.29 -14.53 5.43
CA SER A 168 -14.94 -15.52 6.46
C SER A 168 -13.45 -15.54 6.77
N TYR A 169 -12.59 -15.30 5.78
CA TYR A 169 -11.14 -15.21 5.94
C TYR A 169 -10.76 -14.03 6.85
N GLU A 170 -11.24 -12.82 6.54
CA GLU A 170 -10.94 -11.64 7.34
C GLU A 170 -11.56 -11.73 8.75
N ASN A 171 -12.72 -12.39 8.88
CA ASN A 171 -13.32 -12.66 10.18
C ASN A 171 -12.48 -13.63 11.03
N LEU A 172 -11.98 -14.72 10.43
CA LEU A 172 -11.11 -15.66 11.15
C LEU A 172 -9.80 -14.98 11.56
N ALA A 173 -9.18 -14.20 10.67
CA ALA A 173 -7.99 -13.42 11.01
C ALA A 173 -8.25 -12.46 12.19
N ARG A 174 -9.41 -11.78 12.23
CA ARG A 174 -9.81 -10.88 13.33
C ARG A 174 -10.08 -11.62 14.63
N ALA A 175 -10.62 -12.84 14.56
CA ALA A 175 -10.86 -13.67 15.73
C ALA A 175 -9.51 -14.12 16.35
N MET A 176 -8.59 -14.60 15.52
CA MET A 176 -7.28 -15.13 15.93
C MET A 176 -6.31 -14.04 16.43
N TYR A 177 -6.25 -12.90 15.76
CA TYR A 177 -5.20 -11.89 15.98
C TYR A 177 -5.64 -10.77 16.94
N PRO A 178 -4.76 -10.24 17.82
CA PRO A 178 -3.40 -10.71 18.15
C PRO A 178 -3.34 -11.90 19.13
N GLU A 179 -4.40 -12.14 19.89
CA GLU A 179 -4.40 -12.96 21.10
C GLU A 179 -3.86 -14.38 20.91
N PHE A 180 -4.30 -15.06 19.84
CA PHE A 180 -3.96 -16.45 19.56
C PHE A 180 -2.77 -16.60 18.62
N ILE A 181 -2.14 -15.49 18.22
CA ILE A 181 -0.98 -15.47 17.34
C ILE A 181 0.20 -14.95 18.15
N PRO A 182 1.10 -15.85 18.62
CA PRO A 182 2.29 -15.45 19.34
C PRO A 182 3.12 -14.48 18.51
N GLU A 183 3.79 -13.54 19.18
CA GLU A 183 4.79 -12.69 18.52
C GLU A 183 5.90 -13.56 17.92
N GLN A 184 6.46 -13.10 16.81
CA GLN A 184 7.59 -13.75 16.14
C GLN A 184 8.87 -12.92 16.30
N HIS A 185 9.97 -13.44 15.76
CA HIS A 185 11.22 -12.71 15.57
C HIS A 185 11.63 -12.76 14.10
N ILE A 186 12.37 -11.75 13.65
CA ILE A 186 12.88 -11.69 12.28
C ILE A 186 14.40 -11.54 12.26
N LYS A 187 15.00 -11.86 11.12
CA LYS A 187 16.43 -11.65 10.83
C LYS A 187 16.63 -10.45 9.91
N TYR A 188 17.86 -9.93 9.88
CA TYR A 188 18.22 -8.78 9.05
C TYR A 188 17.93 -8.98 7.56
N GLU A 189 18.06 -10.21 7.05
CA GLU A 189 17.76 -10.54 5.65
C GLU A 189 16.30 -10.25 5.29
N GLN A 190 15.36 -10.41 6.24
CA GLN A 190 13.96 -10.12 6.02
C GLN A 190 13.72 -8.60 5.84
N LEU A 191 14.47 -7.74 6.55
CA LEU A 191 14.41 -6.28 6.35
C LEU A 191 14.86 -5.85 4.95
N ARG A 192 15.62 -6.71 4.24
CA ARG A 192 16.08 -6.42 2.86
C ARG A 192 15.05 -6.74 1.78
N ARG A 193 13.83 -7.18 2.14
CA ARG A 193 12.75 -7.49 1.19
C ARG A 193 12.52 -6.37 0.16
N PHE A 194 12.63 -5.11 0.57
CA PHE A 194 12.46 -3.93 -0.30
C PHE A 194 13.76 -3.16 -0.55
N ALA A 195 14.92 -3.83 -0.63
CA ALA A 195 16.21 -3.15 -0.75
C ALA A 195 16.44 -2.38 -2.07
N LYS A 196 15.73 -2.73 -3.17
CA LYS A 196 15.91 -2.11 -4.49
C LYS A 196 15.23 -0.74 -4.54
N ARG A 197 16.02 0.34 -4.60
CA ARG A 197 15.46 1.70 -4.57
C ARG A 197 14.62 2.08 -5.76
N SER A 198 15.07 1.71 -6.95
CA SER A 198 14.48 2.15 -8.21
C SER A 198 13.07 1.65 -8.49
N SER A 199 12.55 0.66 -7.74
CA SER A 199 11.14 0.25 -7.76
C SER A 199 10.84 -0.87 -6.76
N PHE A 200 9.59 -0.93 -6.26
CA PHE A 200 9.05 -2.07 -5.51
C PHE A 200 8.59 -3.24 -6.41
N THR A 201 8.66 -3.12 -7.74
CA THR A 201 7.98 -4.04 -8.69
C THR A 201 8.38 -5.50 -8.51
N ALA A 202 9.67 -5.80 -8.45
CA ALA A 202 10.12 -7.19 -8.34
C ALA A 202 9.64 -7.85 -7.03
N ALA A 203 9.78 -7.13 -5.91
CA ALA A 203 9.43 -7.65 -4.59
C ALA A 203 7.92 -7.89 -4.46
N LEU A 204 7.08 -6.90 -4.78
CA LEU A 204 5.62 -7.06 -4.64
C LEU A 204 5.06 -8.05 -5.67
N ASN A 205 5.55 -8.09 -6.91
CA ASN A 205 5.07 -9.08 -7.88
C ASN A 205 5.41 -10.50 -7.47
N LYS A 206 6.61 -10.72 -6.94
CA LYS A 206 7.02 -12.00 -6.38
C LYS A 206 6.13 -12.38 -5.21
N ASN A 207 5.86 -11.44 -4.30
CA ASN A 207 5.03 -11.68 -3.12
C ASN A 207 3.59 -12.07 -3.52
N THR A 208 2.95 -11.24 -4.34
CA THR A 208 1.57 -11.48 -4.79
C THR A 208 1.44 -12.79 -5.57
N ALA A 209 2.42 -13.15 -6.40
CA ALA A 209 2.42 -14.42 -7.11
C ALA A 209 2.56 -15.62 -6.16
N ALA A 210 3.42 -15.51 -5.13
CA ALA A 210 3.57 -16.55 -4.11
C ALA A 210 2.29 -16.74 -3.30
N ILE A 211 1.66 -15.65 -2.85
CA ILE A 211 0.39 -15.67 -2.12
C ILE A 211 -0.70 -16.36 -2.95
N CYS A 212 -0.80 -16.08 -4.24
CA CYS A 212 -1.73 -16.78 -5.13
C CYS A 212 -1.53 -18.30 -5.19
N GLY A 213 -0.32 -18.79 -4.92
CA GLY A 213 -0.02 -20.22 -4.80
C GLY A 213 -0.64 -20.88 -3.59
N GLU A 214 -1.06 -20.11 -2.58
CA GLU A 214 -1.56 -20.58 -1.28
C GLU A 214 -3.10 -20.72 -1.24
N ILE A 215 -3.76 -20.65 -2.40
CA ILE A 215 -5.20 -20.90 -2.51
C ILE A 215 -5.58 -22.32 -2.04
N PRO A 216 -4.83 -23.40 -2.33
CA PRO A 216 -5.16 -24.74 -1.84
C PRO A 216 -5.29 -24.85 -0.30
N GLU A 217 -4.54 -24.04 0.44
CA GLU A 217 -4.31 -24.14 1.88
C GLU A 217 -5.55 -23.70 2.66
N ILE A 218 -6.38 -22.82 2.09
CA ILE A 218 -7.68 -22.45 2.68
C ILE A 218 -8.64 -23.64 2.78
N PHE A 219 -8.44 -24.69 1.97
CA PHE A 219 -9.28 -25.89 1.97
C PHE A 219 -8.80 -26.97 2.93
N THR A 220 -7.53 -26.90 3.36
CA THR A 220 -6.87 -27.98 4.11
C THR A 220 -6.41 -27.54 5.49
N ALA A 221 -5.88 -26.33 5.63
CA ALA A 221 -5.31 -25.81 6.88
C ALA A 221 -5.45 -24.26 6.96
N PRO A 222 -6.68 -23.72 6.97
CA PRO A 222 -6.92 -22.29 6.91
C PRO A 222 -6.27 -21.49 8.07
N GLU A 223 -6.24 -22.04 9.28
CA GLU A 223 -5.62 -21.39 10.44
C GLU A 223 -4.11 -21.22 10.25
N ALA A 224 -3.44 -22.25 9.72
CA ALA A 224 -2.00 -22.23 9.48
C ALA A 224 -1.64 -21.25 8.36
N GLU A 225 -2.45 -21.17 7.30
CA GLU A 225 -2.28 -20.21 6.21
C GLU A 225 -2.43 -18.77 6.71
N ILE A 226 -3.51 -18.46 7.44
CA ILE A 226 -3.74 -17.11 7.99
C ILE A 226 -2.62 -16.72 8.95
N LYS A 227 -2.20 -17.63 9.85
CA LYS A 227 -1.08 -17.38 10.77
C LYS A 227 0.22 -17.09 10.01
N HIS A 228 0.52 -17.87 8.97
CA HIS A 228 1.66 -17.64 8.11
C HIS A 228 1.60 -16.28 7.41
N ARG A 229 0.42 -15.86 6.93
CA ARG A 229 0.21 -14.54 6.32
C ARG A 229 0.36 -13.38 7.29
N LEU A 230 -0.14 -13.51 8.51
CA LEU A 230 0.06 -12.49 9.54
C LEU A 230 1.56 -12.32 9.82
N TYR A 231 2.30 -13.42 9.96
CA TYR A 231 3.75 -13.34 10.15
C TYR A 231 4.50 -12.75 8.95
N ASP A 232 4.17 -13.18 7.73
CA ASP A 232 4.80 -12.60 6.55
C ASP A 232 4.50 -11.11 6.41
N THR A 233 3.28 -10.69 6.77
CA THR A 233 2.84 -9.29 6.70
C THR A 233 3.56 -8.42 7.73
N GLU A 234 3.67 -8.86 8.98
CA GLU A 234 4.45 -8.16 10.01
C GLU A 234 5.91 -7.96 9.55
N ALA A 235 6.54 -9.00 8.98
CA ALA A 235 7.90 -8.91 8.45
C ALA A 235 7.99 -8.00 7.20
N ALA A 236 6.97 -8.01 6.33
CA ALA A 236 6.89 -7.12 5.18
C ALA A 236 6.83 -5.66 5.63
N VAL A 237 5.98 -5.36 6.62
CA VAL A 237 5.83 -4.01 7.17
C VAL A 237 7.12 -3.57 7.86
N ALA A 238 7.77 -4.44 8.65
CA ALA A 238 9.08 -4.12 9.23
C ALA A 238 10.12 -3.77 8.15
N ALA A 239 10.15 -4.52 7.05
CA ALA A 239 11.02 -4.23 5.91
C ALA A 239 10.67 -2.93 5.18
N LEU A 240 9.39 -2.56 5.10
CA LEU A 240 8.93 -1.27 4.56
C LEU A 240 9.42 -0.11 5.44
N LEU A 241 9.25 -0.23 6.75
CA LEU A 241 9.69 0.76 7.73
C LEU A 241 11.22 0.93 7.70
N TYR A 242 11.96 -0.17 7.61
CA TYR A 242 13.41 -0.12 7.41
C TYR A 242 13.80 0.55 6.08
N ARG A 243 13.05 0.26 5.01
CA ARG A 243 13.27 0.88 3.70
C ARG A 243 13.02 2.39 3.75
N PHE A 244 11.99 2.84 4.46
CA PHE A 244 11.72 4.26 4.71
C PHE A 244 12.89 4.94 5.41
N TYR A 245 13.38 4.38 6.53
CA TYR A 245 14.56 4.89 7.25
C TYR A 245 15.80 5.01 6.35
N ARG A 246 16.04 4.03 5.47
CA ARG A 246 17.18 4.06 4.55
C ARG A 246 17.04 5.09 3.43
N ASP A 247 15.82 5.47 3.08
CA ASP A 247 15.54 6.44 2.02
C ASP A 247 15.52 7.88 2.55
N THR A 248 15.22 8.10 3.85
CA THR A 248 15.39 9.42 4.48
C THR A 248 16.85 9.82 4.67
N SER A 249 17.78 8.88 4.51
CA SER A 249 19.22 9.08 4.69
C SER A 249 19.97 9.36 3.37
N VAL A 250 19.25 9.58 2.27
CA VAL A 250 19.82 9.89 0.95
C VAL A 250 19.06 11.08 0.33
N ASP A 251 19.65 11.72 -0.67
CA ASP A 251 18.97 12.82 -1.37
C ASP A 251 17.73 12.37 -2.18
N ALA A 252 16.95 13.35 -2.63
CA ALA A 252 15.69 13.15 -3.35
C ALA A 252 15.83 12.29 -4.62
N ILE A 253 16.94 12.45 -5.35
CA ILE A 253 17.18 11.71 -6.60
C ILE A 253 17.43 10.23 -6.29
N HIS A 254 18.26 9.94 -5.29
CA HIS A 254 18.61 8.57 -4.90
C HIS A 254 17.51 7.88 -4.08
N GLY A 255 16.75 8.64 -3.29
CA GLY A 255 15.61 8.18 -2.50
C GLY A 255 14.30 8.09 -3.31
N HIS A 256 14.27 8.70 -4.50
CA HIS A 256 13.10 8.80 -5.38
C HIS A 256 11.87 9.43 -4.70
N TYR A 257 12.09 10.53 -4.00
CA TYR A 257 11.03 11.39 -3.46
C TYR A 257 11.12 12.79 -4.05
N VAL A 258 10.13 13.64 -3.75
CA VAL A 258 10.08 15.02 -4.26
C VAL A 258 10.58 15.98 -3.17
N ALA A 259 11.40 16.95 -3.52
CA ALA A 259 11.93 17.96 -2.60
C ALA A 259 11.66 19.39 -3.10
N ASP A 260 11.71 20.35 -2.17
CA ASP A 260 11.67 21.78 -2.50
C ASP A 260 12.78 22.16 -3.48
N GLY A 261 12.45 23.03 -4.44
CA GLY A 261 13.38 23.52 -5.45
C GLY A 261 13.64 22.55 -6.61
N MET A 262 13.14 21.31 -6.53
CA MET A 262 13.10 20.43 -7.70
C MET A 262 12.16 20.99 -8.76
N THR A 263 12.27 20.51 -9.98
CA THR A 263 11.58 21.03 -11.14
C THR A 263 10.80 19.94 -11.86
N CYS A 264 9.66 20.32 -12.46
CA CYS A 264 8.81 19.41 -13.22
C CYS A 264 8.10 20.18 -14.34
N ARG A 265 7.78 19.50 -15.44
CA ARG A 265 6.88 20.03 -16.48
C ARG A 265 5.54 19.26 -16.47
N PRO A 266 4.63 19.56 -15.51
CA PRO A 266 3.39 18.80 -15.34
C PRO A 266 2.33 19.10 -16.40
N PHE A 267 2.27 20.33 -16.92
CA PHE A 267 1.25 20.77 -17.86
C PHE A 267 1.87 21.05 -19.22
N ALA A 268 1.20 20.63 -20.30
CA ALA A 268 1.72 20.78 -21.67
C ALA A 268 1.95 22.26 -22.03
N ASP A 269 1.02 23.11 -21.57
CA ASP A 269 0.94 24.54 -21.87
C ASP A 269 1.83 25.40 -20.95
N PHE A 270 2.49 24.79 -19.96
CA PHE A 270 3.40 25.49 -19.05
C PHE A 270 4.87 25.15 -19.34
N PRO A 271 5.79 26.09 -19.05
CA PRO A 271 7.22 25.79 -18.96
C PRO A 271 7.52 24.84 -17.79
N THR A 272 8.78 24.50 -17.61
CA THR A 272 9.23 23.84 -16.38
C THR A 272 8.89 24.71 -15.18
N LEU A 273 8.28 24.10 -14.17
CA LEU A 273 7.84 24.73 -12.93
C LEU A 273 8.73 24.26 -11.77
N GLU A 274 8.99 25.16 -10.83
CA GLU A 274 9.64 24.84 -9.57
C GLU A 274 8.63 24.22 -8.60
N ILE A 275 9.08 23.27 -7.79
CA ILE A 275 8.28 22.58 -6.80
C ILE A 275 8.45 23.26 -5.44
N ARG A 276 7.31 23.48 -4.78
CA ARG A 276 7.23 23.80 -3.35
C ARG A 276 6.44 22.73 -2.60
N LEU A 277 6.90 22.43 -1.40
CA LEU A 277 6.24 21.54 -0.46
C LEU A 277 5.43 22.36 0.54
N THR A 278 4.21 21.90 0.79
CA THR A 278 3.31 22.46 1.80
C THR A 278 2.76 21.32 2.64
N GLU A 279 2.14 21.64 3.77
CA GLU A 279 1.43 20.64 4.59
C GLU A 279 0.31 19.91 3.82
N HIS A 280 -0.18 20.51 2.73
CA HIS A 280 -1.25 19.95 1.90
C HIS A 280 -0.74 19.10 0.73
N GLY A 281 0.53 19.19 0.35
CA GLY A 281 1.07 18.49 -0.81
C GLY A 281 2.14 19.26 -1.56
N ILE A 282 2.38 18.83 -2.80
CA ILE A 282 3.28 19.45 -3.77
C ILE A 282 2.53 20.55 -4.51
N THR A 283 3.04 21.77 -4.48
CA THR A 283 2.57 22.89 -5.30
C THR A 283 3.64 23.26 -6.33
N PHE A 284 3.25 24.08 -7.32
CA PHE A 284 4.14 24.50 -8.39
C PHE A 284 4.25 26.04 -8.43
N GLU A 285 5.42 26.53 -8.76
CA GLU A 285 5.71 27.96 -8.95
C GLU A 285 6.34 28.20 -10.34
N PHE A 286 6.04 29.35 -10.92
CA PHE A 286 6.72 29.88 -12.10
C PHE A 286 7.30 31.24 -11.73
N GLU A 287 8.63 31.39 -11.78
CA GLU A 287 9.33 32.63 -11.43
C GLU A 287 8.92 33.18 -10.04
N GLY A 288 8.75 32.28 -9.06
CA GLY A 288 8.33 32.61 -7.70
C GLY A 288 6.83 32.91 -7.53
N VAL A 289 6.03 32.77 -8.59
CA VAL A 289 4.58 32.97 -8.54
C VAL A 289 3.87 31.60 -8.47
N PRO A 290 3.00 31.36 -7.47
CA PRO A 290 2.23 30.13 -7.38
C PRO A 290 1.35 29.86 -8.60
N VAL A 291 1.45 28.65 -9.15
CA VAL A 291 0.64 28.18 -10.28
C VAL A 291 -0.57 27.41 -9.77
N ASN A 292 -1.75 28.00 -9.92
CA ASN A 292 -3.02 27.35 -9.65
C ASN A 292 -3.62 26.82 -10.95
N THR A 293 -4.07 25.57 -10.95
CA THR A 293 -4.67 24.95 -12.13
C THR A 293 -6.13 24.63 -11.92
N ARG A 294 -6.87 24.43 -13.01
CA ARG A 294 -8.24 23.90 -12.96
C ARG A 294 -8.36 22.52 -12.29
N PHE A 295 -7.25 21.81 -12.11
CA PHE A 295 -7.22 20.50 -11.45
C PHE A 295 -6.97 20.59 -9.95
N GLY A 296 -6.61 21.78 -9.45
CA GLY A 296 -6.22 22.02 -8.07
C GLY A 296 -4.91 22.80 -7.96
N SER A 297 -4.60 23.18 -6.71
CA SER A 297 -3.39 23.91 -6.33
C SER A 297 -2.30 23.01 -5.72
N ALA A 298 -2.68 21.82 -5.24
CA ALA A 298 -1.76 20.87 -4.60
C ALA A 298 -1.91 19.46 -5.20
N PHE A 299 -0.80 18.73 -5.23
CA PHE A 299 -0.66 17.41 -5.85
C PHE A 299 0.04 16.43 -4.92
N ARG A 300 -0.20 15.14 -5.16
CA ARG A 300 0.58 14.02 -4.65
C ARG A 300 1.41 13.45 -5.79
N ALA A 301 2.62 13.02 -5.47
CA ALA A 301 3.49 12.29 -6.39
C ALA A 301 3.56 10.81 -6.01
N ALA A 302 3.79 9.96 -6.99
CA ALA A 302 4.04 8.55 -6.79
C ALA A 302 5.18 8.11 -7.69
N HIS A 303 6.31 7.73 -7.09
CA HIS A 303 7.41 7.09 -7.81
C HIS A 303 6.93 5.73 -8.33
N ARG A 304 7.09 5.50 -9.63
CA ARG A 304 6.65 4.27 -10.30
C ARG A 304 7.85 3.36 -10.62
N PHE A 305 8.79 3.90 -11.37
CA PHE A 305 10.01 3.20 -11.77
C PHE A 305 11.04 4.21 -12.28
N GLU A 306 12.33 3.93 -12.08
CA GLU A 306 13.44 4.64 -12.76
C GLU A 306 13.33 6.17 -12.68
N GLY A 307 13.09 6.71 -11.48
CA GLY A 307 12.89 8.15 -11.26
C GLY A 307 11.68 8.80 -11.94
N ARG A 308 10.72 8.02 -12.47
CA ARG A 308 9.48 8.54 -13.06
C ARG A 308 8.35 8.56 -12.05
N PHE A 309 7.58 9.64 -12.08
CA PHE A 309 6.50 9.91 -11.16
C PHE A 309 5.17 10.06 -11.88
N THR A 310 4.08 9.68 -11.25
CA THR A 310 2.74 10.18 -11.63
C THR A 310 2.31 11.26 -10.65
N LEU A 311 1.52 12.23 -11.11
CA LEU A 311 0.97 13.29 -10.27
C LEU A 311 -0.55 13.15 -10.15
N ALA A 312 -1.09 13.28 -8.96
CA ALA A 312 -2.53 13.22 -8.68
C ALA A 312 -2.97 14.43 -7.85
N PRO A 313 -4.03 15.15 -8.21
CA PRO A 313 -4.48 16.28 -7.41
C PRO A 313 -4.90 15.88 -5.99
N VAL A 314 -4.63 16.76 -5.04
CA VAL A 314 -5.21 16.68 -3.69
C VAL A 314 -6.72 16.89 -3.78
N GLY A 315 -7.50 16.15 -2.99
CA GLY A 315 -8.97 16.13 -3.09
C GLY A 315 -9.55 15.26 -4.21
N ASN A 316 -8.74 14.71 -5.12
CA ASN A 316 -9.25 13.76 -6.12
C ASN A 316 -9.58 12.39 -5.50
N THR A 317 -10.85 12.15 -5.23
CA THR A 317 -11.38 10.87 -4.71
C THR A 317 -11.63 9.84 -5.79
N ASN A 318 -11.63 10.22 -7.07
CA ASN A 318 -11.82 9.32 -8.22
C ASN A 318 -10.57 8.48 -8.55
N GLY A 319 -9.41 8.88 -8.03
CA GLY A 319 -8.17 8.16 -8.22
C GLY A 319 -7.53 8.38 -9.58
N LEU A 320 -7.72 9.56 -10.15
CA LEU A 320 -7.17 9.93 -11.44
C LEU A 320 -5.80 10.61 -11.28
N VAL A 321 -4.95 10.43 -12.29
CA VAL A 321 -3.63 11.06 -12.41
C VAL A 321 -3.61 12.04 -13.58
N LEU A 322 -2.69 12.99 -13.53
CA LEU A 322 -2.45 13.95 -14.60
C LEU A 322 -1.90 13.25 -15.85
N SER A 323 -2.39 13.64 -17.03
CA SER A 323 -1.88 13.21 -18.33
C SER A 323 -1.66 14.43 -19.22
N ARG A 324 -0.44 14.53 -19.77
CA ARG A 324 -0.10 15.61 -20.72
C ARG A 324 -0.91 15.48 -22.01
N ARG A 325 -1.11 14.26 -22.50
CA ARG A 325 -1.80 13.99 -23.77
C ARG A 325 -3.24 14.48 -23.79
N LYS A 326 -3.98 14.25 -22.71
CA LYS A 326 -5.39 14.64 -22.63
C LYS A 326 -5.58 16.04 -22.03
N ASN A 327 -4.49 16.71 -21.67
CA ASN A 327 -4.48 17.92 -20.86
C ASN A 327 -5.49 17.82 -19.71
N GLY A 328 -5.43 16.73 -18.94
CA GLY A 328 -6.54 16.31 -18.10
C GLY A 328 -6.21 15.18 -17.12
N LEU A 329 -7.23 14.76 -16.37
CA LEU A 329 -7.14 13.69 -15.39
C LEU A 329 -7.66 12.38 -15.97
N VAL A 330 -6.88 11.31 -15.83
CA VAL A 330 -7.18 9.98 -16.39
C VAL A 330 -6.91 8.87 -15.39
N PRO A 331 -7.52 7.68 -15.53
CA PRO A 331 -7.09 6.52 -14.78
C PRO A 331 -5.62 6.21 -15.04
N PHE A 332 -4.90 5.80 -14.00
CA PHE A 332 -3.53 5.33 -14.14
C PHE A 332 -3.43 4.17 -15.13
N ASP A 333 -2.56 4.30 -16.13
CA ASP A 333 -2.24 3.22 -17.06
C ASP A 333 -0.71 3.10 -17.17
N PRO A 334 -0.11 1.98 -16.77
CA PRO A 334 1.36 1.83 -16.77
C PRO A 334 1.94 1.79 -18.20
N ARG A 335 1.10 1.76 -19.24
CA ARG A 335 1.51 1.85 -20.65
C ARG A 335 1.57 3.30 -21.15
N ASP A 336 0.88 4.22 -20.48
CA ASP A 336 0.74 5.60 -20.91
C ASP A 336 1.88 6.45 -20.35
N MET A 337 2.94 6.62 -21.15
CA MET A 337 4.10 7.41 -20.77
C MET A 337 3.79 8.90 -20.60
N GLU A 338 2.64 9.38 -21.08
CA GLU A 338 2.20 10.77 -20.89
C GLU A 338 1.66 11.06 -19.49
N GLN A 339 1.56 10.02 -18.65
CA GLN A 339 1.30 10.12 -17.21
C GLN A 339 2.59 10.11 -16.38
N MET A 340 3.74 9.90 -17.01
CA MET A 340 5.03 9.66 -16.35
C MET A 340 5.92 10.89 -16.46
N PHE A 341 6.02 11.63 -15.37
CA PHE A 341 6.78 12.86 -15.23
C PHE A 341 8.19 12.59 -14.70
N THR A 342 9.15 13.35 -15.21
CA THR A 342 10.48 13.46 -14.62
C THR A 342 10.47 14.63 -13.65
N ILE A 343 10.99 14.42 -12.45
CA ILE A 343 11.19 15.45 -11.43
C ILE A 343 12.70 15.52 -11.17
N LEU A 344 13.29 16.70 -11.35
CA LEU A 344 14.74 16.93 -11.33
C LEU A 344 15.15 17.94 -10.26
#